data_AF-A0A543KCT3-F1
#
_entry.id   AF-A0A543KCT3-F1
#
_cell.length_a   1.000
_cell.length_b   1.000
_cell.length_c   1.000
_cell.angle_alpha   90.00
_cell.angle_beta   90.00
_cell.angle_gamma   90.00
#
_symmetry.space_group_name_H-M   'P 1'
#
loop_
_entity.id
_entity.type
_entity.pdbx_description
1 polymer ?
#
loop_
_entity_poly.entity_id
_entity_poly.type
_entity_poly.pdbx_seq_one_letter_code
_entity_poly.pdbx_strand_id
1 'polypeptide(L)'
;MARNIKTALGRRQSPMSQFDRLPPDLRQWLATAILPWSVHSVLKHWNAALHCAQGNTDQARARLSQIEARCIARDAAHIWGDQHPAAAHAPNARRTAQQFRP
;
A
#
# COMPACT_ATOMS: atom_id res chain seq x y z
N MET A 1 42.34 -17.39 1.84
CA MET A 1 41.58 -16.77 0.72
C MET A 1 40.46 -15.90 1.29
N ALA A 2 40.67 -14.60 1.42
CA ALA A 2 39.69 -13.67 1.99
C ALA A 2 38.76 -13.12 0.89
N ARG A 3 37.45 -13.25 1.07
CA ARG A 3 36.45 -12.76 0.12
C ARG A 3 36.15 -11.27 0.36
N ASN A 4 36.29 -10.50 -0.72
CA ASN A 4 35.99 -9.08 -0.81
C ASN A 4 34.46 -8.85 -0.73
N ILE A 5 33.98 -8.33 0.40
CA ILE A 5 32.59 -7.85 0.58
C ILE A 5 32.60 -6.31 0.48
N LYS A 6 33.03 -5.77 -0.67
CA LYS A 6 32.85 -4.36 -1.00
C LYS A 6 31.42 -4.12 -1.48
N THR A 7 30.44 -4.23 -0.58
CA THR A 7 29.09 -3.75 -0.85
C THR A 7 28.95 -2.37 -0.20
N ALA A 8 29.05 -1.31 -1.01
CA ALA A 8 28.90 0.08 -0.57
C ALA A 8 27.43 0.47 -0.27
N LEU A 9 26.55 -0.52 -0.06
CA LEU A 9 25.15 -0.27 0.27
C LEU A 9 25.10 0.13 1.75
N GLY A 10 25.06 1.43 2.01
CA GLY A 10 24.93 1.98 3.36
C GLY A 10 23.78 1.32 4.11
N ARG A 11 23.94 1.11 5.43
CA ARG A 11 22.89 0.54 6.29
C ARG A 11 21.61 1.34 6.14
N ARG A 12 20.67 0.83 5.34
CA ARG A 12 19.30 1.32 5.28
C ARG A 12 18.69 1.08 6.66
N GLN A 13 17.94 2.05 7.20
CA GLN A 13 17.27 1.85 8.49
C GLN A 13 16.47 0.54 8.45
N SER A 14 16.59 -0.25 9.53
CA SER A 14 15.94 -1.54 9.60
C SER A 14 14.42 -1.37 9.49
N PRO A 15 13.75 -2.10 8.59
CA PRO A 15 12.29 -1.99 8.39
C PRO A 15 11.49 -2.15 9.68
N MET A 16 11.95 -3.00 10.60
CA MET A 16 11.31 -3.19 11.92
C MET A 16 11.33 -1.90 12.76
N SER A 17 12.46 -1.18 12.83
CA SER A 17 12.55 0.06 13.60
C SER A 17 11.62 1.16 13.09
N GLN A 18 11.26 1.14 11.81
CA GLN A 18 10.27 2.07 11.25
C GLN A 18 8.85 1.68 11.64
N PHE A 19 8.57 0.38 11.66
CA PHE A 19 7.29 -0.17 12.10
C PHE A 19 7.04 0.09 13.60
N ASP A 20 8.07 -0.06 14.44
CA ASP A 20 7.99 0.19 15.88
C ASP A 20 7.65 1.65 16.22
N ARG A 21 7.99 2.59 15.34
CA ARG A 21 7.71 4.03 15.51
C ARG A 21 6.31 4.44 15.08
N LEU A 22 5.49 3.51 14.60
CA LEU A 22 4.16 3.82 14.09
C LEU A 22 3.15 4.09 15.22
N PRO A 23 2.21 5.03 15.01
CA PRO A 23 1.06 5.21 15.89
C PRO A 23 0.31 3.89 16.13
N PRO A 24 -0.19 3.63 17.35
CA PRO A 24 -0.87 2.38 17.67
C PRO A 24 -2.11 2.13 16.78
N ASP A 25 -2.91 3.17 16.51
CA ASP A 25 -4.05 3.10 15.59
C ASP A 25 -3.67 2.65 14.19
N LEU A 26 -2.55 3.16 13.68
CA LEU A 26 -2.06 2.82 12.35
C LEU A 26 -1.54 1.39 12.31
N ARG A 27 -0.89 0.93 13.39
CA ARG A 27 -0.46 -0.48 13.53
C ARG A 27 -1.65 -1.42 13.56
N GLN A 28 -2.73 -1.06 14.27
CA GLN A 28 -3.95 -1.87 14.31
C GLN A 28 -4.58 -2.00 12.91
N TRP A 29 -4.65 -0.91 12.15
CA TRP A 29 -5.13 -0.97 10.78
C TRP A 29 -4.22 -1.82 9.88
N LEU A 30 -2.89 -1.66 9.99
CA LEU A 30 -1.92 -2.46 9.24
C LEU A 30 -2.04 -3.96 9.52
N ALA A 31 -2.38 -4.36 10.75
CA ALA A 31 -2.59 -5.77 11.10
C ALA A 31 -3.82 -6.37 10.40
N THR A 32 -4.79 -5.54 10.01
CA THR A 32 -6.01 -5.96 9.28
C THR A 32 -5.92 -5.75 7.77
N ALA A 33 -4.90 -5.03 7.30
CA ALA A 33 -4.72 -4.71 5.90
C ALA A 33 -4.41 -5.97 5.08
N ILE A 34 -4.95 -6.04 3.87
CA ILE A 34 -4.80 -7.19 2.98
C ILE A 34 -3.50 -7.08 2.18
N LEU A 35 -3.08 -5.85 1.84
CA LEU A 35 -1.87 -5.64 1.06
C LEU A 35 -0.61 -5.58 1.93
N PRO A 36 0.53 -6.10 1.45
CA PRO A 36 1.83 -5.89 2.08
C PRO A 36 2.30 -4.45 1.79
N TRP A 37 1.75 -3.50 2.52
CA TRP A 37 2.08 -2.09 2.38
C TRP A 37 3.48 -1.76 2.89
N SER A 38 4.15 -0.81 2.21
CA SER A 38 5.35 -0.18 2.77
C SER A 38 5.00 0.82 3.87
N VAL A 39 5.75 0.77 4.98
CA VAL A 39 5.59 1.63 6.17
C VAL A 39 5.55 3.12 5.81
N HIS A 40 6.45 3.57 4.93
CA HIS A 40 6.51 4.98 4.51
C HIS A 40 5.26 5.42 3.74
N SER A 41 4.75 4.57 2.84
CA SER A 41 3.55 4.87 2.06
C SER A 41 2.34 4.99 2.98
N VAL A 42 2.19 4.06 3.93
CA VAL A 42 1.07 4.05 4.86
C VAL A 42 1.10 5.26 5.79
N LEU A 43 2.26 5.61 6.35
CA LEU A 43 2.45 6.83 7.13
C LEU A 43 2.06 8.10 6.35
N LYS A 44 2.48 8.20 5.09
CA LYS A 44 2.15 9.34 4.24
C LYS A 44 0.63 9.49 4.06
N HIS A 45 -0.06 8.41 3.74
CA HIS A 45 -1.52 8.44 3.55
C HIS A 45 -2.26 8.66 4.87
N TRP A 46 -1.76 8.11 5.99
CA TRP A 46 -2.31 8.31 7.32
C TRP A 46 -2.25 9.77 7.76
N ASN A 47 -1.09 10.43 7.61
CA ASN A 47 -0.94 11.84 7.97
C ASN A 47 -1.86 12.74 7.11
N ALA A 48 -1.97 12.46 5.80
CA ALA A 48 -2.90 13.16 4.94
C ALA A 48 -4.36 12.95 5.37
N ALA A 49 -4.72 11.71 5.72
CA ALA A 49 -6.07 11.38 6.17
C ALA A 49 -6.41 12.03 7.53
N LEU A 50 -5.48 12.02 8.48
CA LEU A 50 -5.65 12.71 9.77
C LEU A 50 -5.80 14.21 9.61
N HIS A 51 -5.02 14.83 8.72
CA HIS A 51 -5.14 16.26 8.43
C HIS A 51 -6.53 16.60 7.86
N CYS A 52 -7.05 15.79 6.94
CA CYS A 52 -8.41 15.96 6.42
C CYS A 52 -9.51 15.66 7.44
N ALA A 53 -9.27 14.74 8.38
CA ALA A 53 -10.24 14.31 9.38
C ALA A 53 -10.17 15.12 10.70
N GLN A 54 -9.37 16.20 10.75
CA GLN A 54 -9.16 17.03 11.95
C GLN A 54 -8.78 16.21 13.19
N GLY A 55 -7.98 15.15 13.01
CA GLY A 55 -7.54 14.27 14.09
C GLY A 55 -8.49 13.13 14.45
N ASN A 56 -9.60 12.93 13.73
CA ASN A 56 -10.45 11.76 13.91
C ASN A 56 -9.79 10.51 13.29
N THR A 57 -9.35 9.59 14.15
CA THR A 57 -8.63 8.38 13.77
C THR A 57 -9.50 7.37 13.02
N ASP A 58 -10.79 7.28 13.32
CA ASP A 58 -11.73 6.36 12.65
C ASP A 58 -11.92 6.75 11.17
N GLN A 59 -12.16 8.03 10.92
CA GLN A 59 -12.25 8.55 9.55
C GLN A 59 -10.94 8.36 8.78
N ALA A 60 -9.79 8.53 9.45
CA ALA A 60 -8.50 8.28 8.83
C ALA A 60 -8.31 6.80 8.44
N ARG A 61 -8.73 5.86 9.30
CA ARG A 61 -8.73 4.41 9.00
C ARG A 61 -9.66 4.10 7.83
N ALA A 62 -10.88 4.63 7.81
CA ALA A 62 -11.82 4.43 6.72
C ALA A 62 -11.26 4.94 5.37
N ARG A 63 -10.59 6.09 5.38
CA ARG A 63 -9.90 6.63 4.20
C ARG A 63 -8.76 5.72 3.73
N LEU A 64 -7.96 5.16 4.63
CA LEU A 64 -6.93 4.18 4.28
C LEU A 64 -7.52 2.93 3.64
N SER A 65 -8.60 2.37 4.20
CA SER A 65 -9.28 1.20 3.62
C SER A 65 -9.84 1.49 2.21
N GLN A 66 -10.33 2.70 1.94
CA GLN A 66 -10.74 3.11 0.58
C GLN A 66 -9.56 3.22 -0.39
N ILE A 67 -8.37 3.60 0.08
CA ILE A 67 -7.16 3.63 -0.73
C ILE A 67 -6.73 2.19 -1.05
N GLU A 68 -6.80 1.29 -0.07
CA GLU A 68 -6.52 -0.14 -0.26
C GLU A 68 -7.45 -0.78 -1.28
N ALA A 69 -8.77 -0.60 -1.15
CA ALA A 69 -9.73 -1.13 -2.11
C ALA A 69 -9.43 -0.64 -3.54
N ARG A 70 -9.02 0.63 -3.70
CA ARG A 70 -8.61 1.17 -5.02
C ARG A 70 -7.32 0.55 -5.53
N CYS A 71 -6.34 0.29 -4.67
CA CYS A 71 -5.12 -0.41 -5.04
C CYS A 71 -5.41 -1.85 -5.47
N ILE A 72 -6.25 -2.58 -4.72
CA ILE A 72 -6.72 -3.93 -5.07
C ILE A 72 -7.42 -3.90 -6.41
N ALA A 73 -8.38 -3.00 -6.62
CA ALA A 73 -9.11 -2.91 -7.88
C ALA A 73 -8.19 -2.65 -9.07
N ARG A 74 -7.21 -1.76 -8.90
CA ARG A 74 -6.21 -1.46 -9.94
C ARG A 74 -5.33 -2.66 -10.25
N ASP A 75 -4.83 -3.34 -9.21
CA ASP A 75 -3.99 -4.52 -9.36
C ASP A 75 -4.77 -5.67 -10.00
N ALA A 76 -6.01 -5.87 -9.56
CA ALA A 76 -6.89 -6.87 -10.13
C ALA A 76 -7.19 -6.62 -11.61
N ALA A 77 -7.46 -5.37 -11.99
CA ALA A 77 -7.62 -4.98 -13.39
C ALA A 77 -6.33 -5.18 -14.20
N HIS A 78 -5.16 -5.05 -13.58
CA HIS A 78 -3.88 -5.24 -14.26
C HIS A 78 -3.53 -6.73 -14.46
N ILE A 79 -3.77 -7.56 -13.44
CA ILE A 79 -3.41 -8.99 -13.46
C ILE A 79 -4.47 -9.82 -14.20
N TRP A 80 -5.76 -9.60 -13.91
CA TRP A 80 -6.87 -10.43 -14.40
C TRP A 80 -7.74 -9.74 -15.45
N GLY A 81 -7.50 -8.46 -15.74
CA GLY A 81 -8.32 -7.68 -16.67
C GLY A 81 -9.71 -7.33 -16.13
N ASP A 82 -10.62 -6.92 -17.03
CA ASP A 82 -11.98 -6.47 -16.70
C ASP A 82 -12.89 -7.60 -16.16
N GLN A 83 -12.48 -8.86 -16.32
CA GLN A 83 -13.27 -10.04 -15.95
C GLN A 83 -13.27 -10.33 -14.44
N HIS A 84 -12.45 -9.65 -13.64
CA HIS A 84 -12.41 -9.84 -12.19
C HIS A 84 -13.39 -8.89 -11.48
N PRO A 85 -14.22 -9.36 -10.54
CA PRO A 85 -15.26 -8.53 -9.90
C PRO A 85 -14.71 -7.29 -9.18
N ALA A 86 -13.51 -7.36 -8.61
CA ALA A 86 -12.85 -6.20 -8.01
C ALA A 86 -12.32 -5.19 -9.05
N ALA A 87 -12.08 -5.58 -10.30
CA ALA A 87 -11.63 -4.68 -11.37
C ALA A 87 -12.73 -3.69 -11.79
N ALA A 88 -14.00 -4.07 -11.65
CA ALA A 88 -15.15 -3.20 -11.95
C ALA A 88 -15.18 -1.91 -11.10
N HIS A 89 -14.55 -1.92 -9.92
CA HIS A 89 -14.43 -0.74 -9.05
C HIS A 89 -13.17 0.10 -9.33
N ALA A 90 -12.34 -0.29 -10.30
CA ALA A 90 -11.11 0.44 -10.60
C ALA A 90 -11.42 1.76 -11.33
N PRO A 91 -10.86 2.91 -10.89
CA PRO A 91 -11.20 4.22 -11.44
C PRO A 91 -10.79 4.42 -12.91
N ASN A 92 -10.02 3.51 -13.51
CA ASN A 92 -9.49 3.59 -14.88
C ASN A 92 -9.65 2.29 -15.69
N ALA A 93 -10.62 1.42 -15.35
CA ALA A 93 -10.77 0.07 -15.95
C ALA A 93 -10.86 0.04 -17.50
N ARG A 94 -11.14 1.18 -18.15
CA ARG A 94 -11.38 1.27 -19.60
C ARG A 94 -10.15 1.12 -20.52
N ARG A 95 -8.94 0.81 -20.05
CA ARG A 95 -7.73 0.93 -20.91
C ARG A 95 -6.84 -0.31 -21.06
N THR A 96 -7.30 -1.51 -20.73
CA THR A 96 -6.45 -2.70 -20.87
C THR A 96 -7.18 -3.96 -21.36
N ALA A 97 -8.13 -3.82 -22.27
CA ALA A 97 -8.77 -4.96 -22.94
C ALA A 97 -7.99 -5.48 -24.17
N GLN A 98 -6.74 -5.06 -24.38
CA GLN A 98 -6.01 -5.37 -25.62
C GLN A 98 -4.54 -5.66 -25.38
N GLN A 99 -4.21 -6.77 -24.71
CA GLN A 99 -2.83 -7.29 -24.80
C GLN A 99 -2.59 -8.76 -24.45
N PHE A 100 -3.62 -9.58 -24.18
CA PHE A 100 -3.42 -11.03 -24.11
C PHE A 100 -3.82 -11.66 -25.46
N ARG A 101 -2.83 -11.85 -26.33
CA ARG A 101 -2.88 -12.78 -27.49
C ARG A 101 -1.83 -13.89 -27.21
N PRO A 102 -2.09 -15.14 -27.61
CA PRO A 102 -1.38 -16.33 -27.13
C PRO A 102 0.09 -16.37 -27.57
#